data_AF-A0A1K1P0Q3-F1
#
_entry.id   AF-A0A1K1P0Q3-F1
#
_cell.length_a   1.000
_cell.length_b   1.000
_cell.length_c   1.000
_cell.angle_alpha   90.00
_cell.angle_beta   90.00
_cell.angle_gamma   90.00
#
_symmetry.space_group_name_H-M   'P 1'
#
loop_
_entity.id
_entity.type
_entity.pdbx_description
1 polymer ?
#
loop_
_entity_poly.entity_id
_entity_poly.type
_entity_poly.pdbx_seq_one_letter_code
_entity_poly.pdbx_strand_id
1 'polypeptide(L)'
;MISASEMTKRHLYEVATARDVVLDDRYEAARELQSRALGANMIVDLVRMWPTHTIADIGDYLGIPPQTVLGEANKLGLPMGLRREAHHAH
;
A
#
# COMPACT_ATOMS: atom_id res chain seq x y z
N MET A 1 27.72 -6.34 5.13
CA MET A 1 26.58 -6.35 4.18
C MET A 1 25.97 -4.96 4.17
N ILE A 2 25.70 -4.40 3.00
CA ILE A 2 24.94 -3.14 2.87
C ILE A 2 23.48 -3.48 3.17
N SER A 3 22.83 -2.72 4.04
CA SER A 3 21.43 -2.94 4.41
C SER A 3 20.49 -2.66 3.22
N ALA A 4 19.43 -3.45 3.04
CA ALA A 4 18.46 -3.24 1.95
C ALA A 4 17.86 -1.82 1.98
N SER A 5 17.73 -1.24 3.17
CA SER A 5 17.28 0.15 3.38
C SER A 5 18.19 1.22 2.76
N GLU A 6 19.46 0.91 2.49
CA GLU A 6 20.44 1.85 1.92
C GLU A 6 20.65 1.64 0.41
N MET A 7 20.06 0.59 -0.16
CA MET A 7 20.19 0.26 -1.57
C MET A 7 19.27 1.11 -2.45
N THR A 8 19.67 1.39 -3.69
CA THR A 8 18.79 2.08 -4.66
C THR A 8 17.70 1.12 -5.17
N LYS A 9 16.56 1.65 -5.67
CA LYS A 9 15.47 0.81 -6.23
C LYS A 9 15.95 -0.15 -7.33
N ARG A 10 16.85 0.32 -8.20
CA ARG A 10 17.45 -0.51 -9.25
C ARG A 10 18.27 -1.66 -8.66
N HIS A 11 19.06 -1.37 -7.64
CA HIS A 11 19.89 -2.37 -7.00
C HIS A 11 19.06 -3.40 -6.20
N LEU A 12 17.99 -2.96 -5.55
CA LEU A 12 17.03 -3.86 -4.90
C LEU A 12 16.35 -4.81 -5.91
N TYR A 13 16.05 -4.33 -7.13
CA TYR A 13 15.46 -5.16 -8.18
C TYR A 13 16.46 -6.18 -8.73
N GLU A 14 17.71 -5.75 -8.94
CA GLU A 14 18.82 -6.64 -9.31
C GLU A 14 18.99 -7.75 -8.25
N VAL A 15 19.00 -7.41 -6.96
CA VAL A 15 19.13 -8.38 -5.85
C VAL A 15 17.91 -9.31 -5.74
N ALA A 16 16.68 -8.79 -5.79
CA ALA A 16 15.47 -9.61 -5.65
C ALA A 16 15.31 -10.68 -6.76
N THR A 17 15.82 -10.39 -7.96
CA THR A 17 15.66 -11.25 -9.15
C THR A 17 16.87 -12.14 -9.45
N ALA A 18 18.01 -11.88 -8.82
CA ALA A 18 19.23 -12.67 -8.96
C ALA A 18 19.04 -14.10 -8.41
N ARG A 19 19.47 -15.10 -9.18
CA ARG A 19 19.30 -16.54 -8.84
C ARG A 19 20.42 -17.07 -7.93
N ASP A 20 21.53 -16.36 -7.89
CA ASP A 20 22.75 -16.63 -7.13
C ASP A 20 22.76 -15.97 -5.74
N VAL A 21 21.74 -15.17 -5.42
CA VAL A 21 21.57 -14.56 -4.10
C VAL A 21 20.77 -15.49 -3.19
N VAL A 22 21.15 -15.54 -1.91
CA VAL A 22 20.43 -16.31 -0.88
C VAL A 22 18.99 -15.83 -0.74
N LEU A 23 18.10 -16.77 -0.44
CA LEU A 23 16.66 -16.54 -0.49
C LEU A 23 16.19 -15.42 0.46
N ASP A 24 16.81 -15.32 1.64
CA ASP A 24 16.49 -14.30 2.65
C ASP A 24 16.78 -12.87 2.14
N ASP A 25 17.96 -12.63 1.57
CA ASP A 25 18.34 -11.32 1.01
C ASP A 25 17.45 -10.91 -0.16
N ARG A 26 16.99 -11.89 -0.95
CA ARG A 26 16.03 -11.66 -2.04
C ARG A 26 14.66 -11.25 -1.50
N TYR A 27 14.19 -11.88 -0.42
CA TYR A 27 12.94 -11.52 0.24
C TYR A 27 13.03 -10.15 0.92
N GLU A 28 14.15 -9.83 1.55
CA GLU A 28 14.38 -8.53 2.18
C GLU A 28 14.40 -7.41 1.12
N ALA A 29 15.10 -7.61 0.00
CA ALA A 29 15.11 -6.65 -1.11
C ALA A 29 13.74 -6.48 -1.76
N ALA A 30 12.97 -7.57 -1.92
CA ALA A 30 11.60 -7.52 -2.44
C ALA A 30 10.65 -6.79 -1.49
N ARG A 31 10.77 -7.01 -0.18
CA ARG A 31 9.97 -6.34 0.84
C ARG A 31 10.26 -4.85 0.90
N GLU A 32 11.53 -4.46 0.75
CA GLU A 32 11.93 -3.05 0.71
C GLU A 32 11.51 -2.37 -0.60
N LEU A 33 11.51 -3.09 -1.73
CA LEU A 33 10.87 -2.61 -2.97
C LEU A 33 9.37 -2.36 -2.81
N GLN A 34 8.67 -3.26 -2.14
CA GLN A 34 7.23 -3.14 -1.85
C GLN A 34 6.96 -1.99 -0.86
N SER A 35 7.78 -1.83 0.18
CA SER A 35 7.65 -0.72 1.14
C SER A 35 7.82 0.65 0.47
N ARG A 36 8.71 0.73 -0.53
CA ARG A 36 8.96 1.94 -1.34
C ARG A 36 7.97 2.14 -2.49
N ALA A 37 6.94 1.30 -2.56
CA ALA A 37 5.95 1.24 -3.63
C ALA A 37 4.52 1.13 -3.08
N LEU A 38 4.10 2.04 -2.19
CA LEU A 38 2.69 2.49 -2.27
C LEU A 38 2.46 2.98 -3.71
N GLY A 39 1.88 2.12 -4.54
CA GLY A 39 1.91 2.26 -5.99
C GLY A 39 0.83 3.22 -6.50
N ALA A 40 1.06 3.84 -7.66
CA ALA A 40 0.08 4.70 -8.34
C ALA A 40 -1.31 4.02 -8.49
N ASN A 41 -1.34 2.70 -8.65
CA ASN A 41 -2.59 1.93 -8.73
C ASN A 41 -3.38 1.92 -7.43
N MET A 42 -2.72 1.93 -6.26
CA MET A 42 -3.41 1.99 -4.96
C MET A 42 -4.03 3.36 -4.71
N ILE A 43 -3.43 4.44 -5.21
CA ILE A 43 -4.02 5.78 -5.16
C ILE A 43 -5.25 5.86 -6.08
N VAL A 44 -5.17 5.28 -7.28
CA VAL A 44 -6.31 5.21 -8.20
C VAL A 44 -7.45 4.38 -7.59
N ASP A 45 -7.15 3.24 -6.99
CA ASP A 45 -8.15 2.40 -6.33
C ASP A 45 -8.73 3.07 -5.08
N LEU A 46 -7.90 3.76 -4.27
CA LEU A 46 -8.36 4.59 -3.16
C LEU A 46 -9.35 5.66 -3.61
N VAL A 47 -9.02 6.43 -4.65
CA VAL A 47 -9.90 7.48 -5.20
C VAL A 47 -11.17 6.88 -5.81
N ARG A 48 -11.08 5.73 -6.47
CA ARG A 48 -12.23 5.04 -7.09
C ARG A 48 -13.19 4.50 -6.04
N MET A 49 -12.68 3.92 -4.96
CA MET A 49 -13.49 3.33 -3.89
C MET A 49 -14.08 4.41 -2.97
N TRP A 50 -13.42 5.56 -2.84
CA TRP A 50 -13.96 6.71 -2.11
C TRP A 50 -15.09 7.41 -2.88
N PRO A 51 -16.18 7.89 -2.24
CA PRO A 51 -16.59 7.69 -0.85
C PRO A 51 -17.56 6.50 -0.67
N THR A 52 -17.61 5.59 -1.64
CA THR A 52 -18.65 4.54 -1.70
C THR A 52 -18.38 3.36 -0.77
N HIS A 53 -17.13 3.20 -0.31
CA HIS A 53 -16.69 2.15 0.59
C HIS A 53 -16.19 2.75 1.90
N THR A 54 -16.28 1.99 2.99
CA THR A 54 -15.75 2.44 4.28
C THR A 54 -14.22 2.42 4.27
N ILE A 55 -13.60 3.18 5.17
CA ILE A 55 -12.14 3.17 5.36
C ILE A 55 -11.64 1.74 5.65
N ALA A 56 -12.43 0.94 6.39
CA ALA A 56 -12.11 -0.44 6.70
C ALA A 56 -12.12 -1.31 5.44
N ASP A 57 -13.18 -1.24 4.62
CA ASP A 57 -13.29 -2.02 3.38
C ASP A 57 -12.19 -1.66 2.38
N ILE A 58 -11.84 -0.38 2.28
CA ILE A 58 -10.74 0.09 1.44
C ILE A 58 -9.40 -0.43 1.96
N GLY A 59 -9.22 -0.43 3.29
CA GLY A 59 -8.02 -0.97 3.92
C GLY A 59 -7.86 -2.47 3.66
N ASP A 60 -8.94 -3.23 3.81
CA ASP A 60 -8.97 -4.67 3.53
C ASP A 60 -8.68 -4.95 2.05
N TYR A 61 -9.29 -4.18 1.13
CA TYR A 61 -9.06 -4.32 -0.31
C TYR A 61 -7.63 -3.97 -0.74
N LEU A 62 -7.09 -2.88 -0.20
CA LEU A 62 -5.74 -2.41 -0.51
C LEU A 62 -4.66 -3.14 0.30
N GLY A 63 -5.03 -4.01 1.24
CA GLY A 63 -4.11 -4.71 2.13
C GLY A 63 -3.32 -3.77 3.06
N ILE A 64 -3.89 -2.61 3.40
CA ILE A 64 -3.24 -1.59 4.23
C ILE A 64 -4.12 -1.21 5.43
N PRO A 65 -3.52 -0.76 6.55
CA PRO A 65 -4.30 -0.39 7.71
C PRO A 65 -5.27 0.77 7.45
N PRO A 66 -6.45 0.79 8.09
CA PRO A 66 -7.43 1.88 8.00
C PRO A 66 -6.84 3.28 8.26
N GLN A 67 -5.90 3.39 9.22
CA GLN A 67 -5.22 4.65 9.49
C GLN A 67 -4.36 5.15 8.31
N THR A 68 -3.78 4.24 7.53
CA THR A 68 -3.00 4.57 6.34
C THR A 68 -3.92 5.05 5.23
N VAL A 69 -5.06 4.40 5.03
CA VAL A 69 -6.12 4.86 4.10
C VAL A 69 -6.57 6.28 4.44
N LEU A 70 -6.85 6.57 5.72
CA LEU A 70 -7.22 7.90 6.18
C LEU A 70 -6.11 8.94 5.94
N GLY A 71 -4.86 8.57 6.22
CA GLY A 71 -3.70 9.42 5.98
C GLY A 71 -3.52 9.79 4.51
N GLU A 72 -3.65 8.82 3.60
CA GLU A 72 -3.58 9.06 2.16
C GLU A 72 -4.78 9.84 1.63
N ALA A 73 -6.00 9.54 2.09
CA ALA A 73 -7.20 10.29 1.72
C ALA A 73 -7.11 11.78 2.11
N ASN A 74 -6.57 12.08 3.31
CA ASN A 74 -6.33 13.45 3.75
C ASN A 74 -5.28 14.18 2.90
N LYS A 75 -4.18 13.51 2.52
CA LYS A 75 -3.16 14.09 1.64
C LYS A 75 -3.72 14.44 0.25
N LEU A 76 -4.70 13.67 -0.22
CA LEU A 76 -5.38 13.86 -1.51
C LEU A 76 -6.54 14.87 -1.45
N GLY A 77 -6.86 15.41 -0.26
CA GLY A 77 -7.97 16.35 -0.08
C GLY A 77 -9.35 15.71 -0.30
N LEU A 78 -9.47 14.39 -0.14
CA LEU A 78 -10.74 13.69 -0.24
C LEU A 78 -11.57 14.00 1.02
N PRO A 79 -12.70 14.73 0.92
CA PRO A 79 -13.50 15.07 2.09
C PRO A 79 -14.07 13.79 2.72
N MET A 80 -14.18 13.77 4.06
CA MET A 80 -14.94 12.77 4.81
C MET A 80 -16.41 12.87 4.39
N GLY A 81 -16.76 12.14 3.34
CA GLY A 81 -18.10 12.08 2.78
C GLY A 81 -19.00 11.28 3.71
N LEU A 82 -19.75 11.99 4.54
CA LEU A 82 -20.92 11.48 5.24
C LEU A 82 -21.88 10.73 4.29
N ARG A 83 -22.41 9.60 4.81
CA ARG A 83 -23.54 8.74 4.38
C ARG A 83 -23.12 7.46 3.63
N ARG A 84 -23.54 6.26 4.06
CA ARG A 84 -24.73 5.88 4.86
C ARG A 84 -24.34 4.83 5.89
N GLU A 85 -24.81 5.03 7.12
CA GLU A 85 -25.37 3.94 7.91
C GLU A 85 -26.47 3.29 7.04
N ALA A 86 -26.10 2.30 6.23
CA ALA A 86 -27.07 1.34 5.73
C ALA A 86 -27.37 0.42 6.91
N HIS A 87 -28.14 0.97 7.85
CA HIS A 87 -28.77 0.20 8.91
C HIS A 87 -29.65 -0.83 8.21
N HIS A 88 -29.13 -2.04 8.07
CA HIS A 88 -29.93 -3.24 8.11
C HIS A 88 -30.78 -3.16 9.39
N ALA A 89 -32.07 -2.96 9.25
CA ALA A 89 -33.07 -3.38 10.21
C ALA A 89 -34.32 -3.74 9.41
N HIS A 90 -34.54 -5.06 9.37
CA HIS A 90 -35.78 -5.72 9.02
C HIS A 90 -36.98 -5.12 9.76
#